data_AF-A0A9Y3R163-F1
#
_entry.id   AF-A0A9Y3R163-F1
#
_cell.length_a   1.000
_cell.length_b   1.000
_cell.length_c   1.000
_cell.angle_alpha   90.00
_cell.angle_beta   90.00
_cell.angle_gamma   90.00
#
_symmetry.space_group_name_H-M   'P 1'
#
loop_
_entity.id
_entity.type
_entity.pdbx_description
1 polymer ?
#
loop_
_entity_poly.entity_id
_entity_poly.type
_entity_poly.pdbx_seq_one_letter_code
_entity_poly.pdbx_strand_id
1 'polypeptide(L)'
;MFLVNIWICAGLLLSLPHCTYQSCTEGTPKQCADAEFAPGINLAGEGFDITKMERKGAFVLNMNVWKRKDKTCMLCTNPYLENIKQKLPLTVVDWRAKQSCSAKVSTKLHKSSESLVSSSVSSVENNWKTDLEVEINDKSGSVMLAGTNSKLAEYSMEKTKSDKFSFTSQSVSCEYYSYRVSNTPKLHTEFRKAVKDLPKYYAPEFKQRFFKLIDNFGTHYITKVKLGGSIDSVTSIKQCQASLQGLSLEEVELCLEAEASASIKATIKAETKHCQKASEKLENKNSFSDLFNDRFTDIKGGHTTDTDLLFSAEKNPAAYKEWLETLPKNPDIISYSLNSLHELLPATAKARKNLRSAISHYILEKGLWRNCSARCQAGIKSDSRDSCVCQCHNDPAVNQDCCPARKGMARVIITVQRATDLWGDHTTATDGYVKVHFAGTVAQRTPVIYNNNNPHWATVIDLGTQDVSSITKFRFEVWDEDSKWDDDLLGECEPLLTSGVTTDLCPLQHGQLFYKVEVQCAPSLTGKSCTEYKPTPINPSLKKLYVSRNAHPIPPAILSKMGVFVDKSSSWKNQSFARKSFTYGIK
;
A
#
# COMPACT_ATOMS: atom_id res chain seq x y z
N MET A 1 19.09 -45.90 -45.72
CA MET A 1 18.00 -45.37 -44.86
C MET A 1 17.96 -45.95 -43.44
N PHE A 2 18.66 -47.05 -43.10
CA PHE A 2 18.63 -47.59 -41.73
C PHE A 2 19.66 -47.00 -40.74
N LEU A 3 20.78 -46.44 -41.23
CA LEU A 3 21.83 -45.86 -40.36
C LEU A 3 21.50 -44.45 -39.83
N VAL A 4 20.69 -43.68 -40.55
CA VAL A 4 20.33 -42.29 -40.17
C VAL A 4 19.30 -42.27 -39.02
N ASN A 5 18.41 -43.27 -38.97
CA ASN A 5 17.40 -43.37 -37.90
C ASN A 5 18.00 -43.77 -36.54
N ILE A 6 19.16 -44.44 -36.51
CA ILE A 6 19.85 -44.81 -35.26
C ILE A 6 20.54 -43.58 -34.64
N TRP A 7 21.08 -42.68 -35.46
CA TRP A 7 21.68 -41.42 -34.99
C TRP A 7 20.64 -40.41 -34.49
N ILE A 8 19.44 -40.38 -35.08
CA ILE A 8 18.33 -39.54 -34.62
C ILE A 8 17.82 -40.01 -33.25
N CYS A 9 17.70 -41.33 -33.03
CA CYS A 9 17.34 -41.87 -31.72
C CYS A 9 18.42 -41.67 -30.64
N ALA A 10 19.71 -41.71 -31.00
CA ALA A 10 20.81 -41.43 -30.07
C ALA A 10 20.87 -39.94 -29.65
N GLY A 11 20.58 -39.00 -30.57
CA GLY A 11 20.47 -37.57 -30.28
C GLY A 11 19.24 -37.20 -29.43
N LEU A 12 18.14 -37.94 -29.58
CA LEU A 12 16.92 -37.78 -28.78
C LEU A 12 17.05 -38.36 -27.35
N LEU A 13 17.88 -39.36 -27.13
CA LEU A 13 18.20 -39.87 -25.79
C LEU A 13 19.16 -38.94 -25.01
N LEU A 14 19.99 -38.16 -25.70
CA LEU A 14 20.89 -37.15 -25.10
C LEU A 14 20.20 -35.83 -24.76
N SER A 15 18.97 -35.61 -25.22
CA SER A 15 18.15 -34.41 -24.96
C SER A 15 17.02 -34.66 -23.95
N LEU A 16 16.92 -35.87 -23.39
CA LEU A 16 16.12 -36.10 -22.20
C LEU A 16 16.83 -35.45 -21.00
N PRO A 17 16.13 -34.62 -20.19
CA PRO A 17 16.69 -34.12 -18.94
C PRO A 17 17.16 -35.34 -18.13
N HIS A 18 18.44 -35.35 -17.76
CA HIS A 18 18.94 -36.36 -16.84
C HIS A 18 18.01 -36.37 -15.64
N CYS A 19 17.30 -37.48 -15.43
CA CYS A 19 16.56 -37.72 -14.21
C CYS A 19 17.59 -37.77 -13.09
N THR A 20 17.90 -36.59 -12.53
CA THR A 20 18.67 -36.46 -11.31
C THR A 20 17.77 -36.97 -10.20
N TYR A 21 17.73 -38.29 -10.05
CA TYR A 21 17.08 -38.92 -8.92
C TYR A 21 17.81 -38.43 -7.68
N GLN A 22 17.15 -37.50 -6.99
CA GLN A 22 17.57 -37.10 -5.67
C GLN A 22 17.52 -38.34 -4.77
N SER A 23 18.69 -38.87 -4.47
CA SER A 23 18.84 -40.06 -3.64
C SER A 23 19.32 -39.63 -2.27
N CYS A 24 18.49 -39.84 -1.27
CA CYS A 24 18.86 -39.73 0.14
C CYS A 24 19.12 -41.13 0.67
N THR A 25 20.31 -41.35 1.21
CA THR A 25 20.77 -42.65 1.69
C THR A 25 21.37 -42.53 3.09
N GLU A 26 21.46 -43.66 3.78
CA GLU A 26 22.18 -43.71 5.06
C GLU A 26 23.69 -43.72 4.81
N GLY A 27 24.38 -42.74 5.38
CA GLY A 27 25.83 -42.60 5.27
C GLY A 27 26.58 -43.35 6.36
N THR A 28 27.76 -43.88 6.01
CA THR A 28 28.71 -44.42 6.99
C THR A 28 29.23 -43.31 7.94
N PRO A 29 29.72 -43.65 9.14
CA PRO A 29 30.24 -42.66 10.09
C PRO A 29 31.33 -41.74 9.51
N LYS A 30 32.20 -42.26 8.63
CA LYS A 30 33.23 -41.47 7.95
C LYS A 30 32.62 -40.49 6.95
N GLN A 31 31.78 -40.97 6.04
CA GLN A 31 31.09 -40.11 5.06
C GLN A 31 30.29 -38.99 5.74
N CYS A 32 29.64 -39.30 6.87
CA CYS A 32 28.88 -38.32 7.63
C CYS A 32 29.74 -37.28 8.37
N ALA A 33 30.96 -37.64 8.77
CA ALA A 33 31.91 -36.69 9.34
C ALA A 33 32.41 -35.71 8.27
N ASP A 34 32.73 -36.24 7.08
CA ASP A 34 33.33 -35.48 5.98
C ASP A 34 32.30 -34.62 5.22
N ALA A 35 31.02 -35.01 5.18
CA ALA A 35 29.98 -34.29 4.44
C ALA A 35 29.61 -32.94 5.07
N GLU A 36 29.42 -31.93 4.24
CA GLU A 36 28.87 -30.62 4.64
C GLU A 36 27.34 -30.65 4.76
N PHE A 37 26.76 -29.63 5.40
CA PHE A 37 25.31 -29.47 5.44
C PHE A 37 24.75 -28.98 4.10
N ALA A 38 23.51 -29.36 3.80
CA ALA A 38 22.79 -28.75 2.67
C ALA A 38 22.60 -27.23 2.90
N PRO A 39 22.65 -26.40 1.85
CA PRO A 39 22.48 -24.95 1.99
C PRO A 39 21.12 -24.57 2.59
N GLY A 40 21.11 -23.64 3.54
CA GLY A 40 19.90 -23.14 4.20
C GLY A 40 19.15 -24.18 5.07
N ILE A 41 19.71 -25.35 5.34
CA ILE A 41 19.01 -26.46 6.01
C ILE A 41 18.62 -26.17 7.48
N ASN A 42 19.23 -25.15 8.06
CA ASN A 42 18.95 -24.66 9.41
C ASN A 42 17.93 -23.52 9.43
N LEU A 43 17.38 -23.05 8.30
CA LEU A 43 16.49 -21.88 8.31
C LEU A 43 15.07 -22.22 8.83
N ALA A 44 14.61 -23.46 8.69
CA ALA A 44 13.43 -23.94 9.40
C ALA A 44 13.72 -24.19 10.88
N GLY A 45 12.70 -24.13 11.74
CA GLY A 45 12.84 -24.28 13.20
C GLY A 45 13.27 -23.01 13.94
N GLU A 46 13.49 -21.92 13.20
CA GLU A 46 13.63 -20.57 13.73
C GLU A 46 12.27 -20.02 14.17
N GLY A 47 12.31 -19.17 15.20
CA GLY A 47 11.18 -18.39 15.67
C GLY A 47 10.75 -17.31 14.68
N PHE A 48 9.45 -17.02 14.63
CA PHE A 48 8.86 -16.08 13.67
C PHE A 48 7.78 -15.21 14.34
N ASP A 49 7.81 -13.90 14.10
CA ASP A 49 6.75 -12.99 14.54
C ASP A 49 5.82 -12.63 13.37
N ILE A 50 4.62 -13.21 13.38
CA ILE A 50 3.59 -12.99 12.36
C ILE A 50 3.17 -11.52 12.23
N THR A 51 3.24 -10.73 13.30
CA THR A 51 2.82 -9.31 13.28
C THR A 51 3.85 -8.44 12.57
N LYS A 52 5.12 -8.85 12.60
CA LYS A 52 6.25 -8.17 11.94
C LYS A 52 6.61 -8.79 10.60
N MET A 53 6.12 -9.99 10.31
CA MET A 53 6.53 -10.81 9.17
C MET A 53 8.05 -11.04 9.15
N GLU A 54 8.62 -11.28 10.33
CA GLU A 54 10.06 -11.30 10.55
C GLU A 54 10.50 -12.56 11.31
N ARG A 55 11.61 -13.14 10.88
CA ARG A 55 12.31 -14.19 11.63
C ARG A 55 13.05 -13.58 12.82
N LYS A 56 13.12 -14.32 13.92
CA LYS A 56 13.63 -13.77 15.19
C LYS A 56 15.13 -13.92 15.40
N GLY A 57 15.83 -14.66 14.56
CA GLY A 57 17.20 -15.13 14.79
C GLY A 57 17.32 -16.20 15.87
N ALA A 58 16.26 -16.43 16.66
CA ALA A 58 16.25 -17.35 17.79
C ALA A 58 15.66 -18.70 17.39
N PHE A 59 16.43 -19.76 17.57
CA PHE A 59 16.00 -21.12 17.29
C PHE A 59 15.14 -21.70 18.41
N VAL A 60 13.97 -22.23 18.06
CA VAL A 60 13.11 -22.98 18.97
C VAL A 60 13.29 -24.49 18.81
N LEU A 61 13.72 -24.94 17.63
CA LEU A 61 14.11 -26.31 17.35
C LEU A 61 15.64 -26.45 17.34
N ASN A 62 16.13 -27.61 17.75
CA ASN A 62 17.53 -27.95 17.61
C ASN A 62 17.80 -28.50 16.21
N MET A 63 18.38 -27.65 15.36
CA MET A 63 18.75 -27.95 13.98
C MET A 63 20.18 -28.48 13.82
N ASN A 64 20.94 -28.60 14.92
CA ASN A 64 22.36 -28.98 14.89
C ASN A 64 22.59 -30.49 15.05
N VAL A 65 21.57 -31.26 15.44
CA VAL A 65 21.70 -32.71 15.63
C VAL A 65 21.49 -33.42 14.31
N TRP A 66 22.55 -33.98 13.76
CA TRP A 66 22.55 -34.74 12.49
C TRP A 66 22.98 -36.21 12.66
N LYS A 67 23.67 -36.53 13.75
CA LYS A 67 24.27 -37.85 14.01
C LYS A 67 23.32 -38.75 14.80
N ARG A 68 23.13 -39.98 14.34
CA ARG A 68 22.40 -41.05 15.02
C ARG A 68 23.26 -41.74 16.09
N LYS A 69 22.67 -42.64 16.89
CA LYS A 69 23.37 -43.31 18.01
C LYS A 69 24.55 -44.19 17.53
N ASP A 70 24.38 -44.84 16.40
CA ASP A 70 25.35 -45.65 15.65
C ASP A 70 26.36 -44.81 14.84
N LYS A 71 26.34 -43.47 15.01
CA LYS A 71 27.20 -42.50 14.32
C LYS A 71 26.91 -42.34 12.82
N THR A 72 25.85 -42.94 12.28
CA THR A 72 25.39 -42.73 10.90
C THR A 72 24.59 -41.42 10.78
N CYS A 73 24.25 -41.03 9.56
CA CYS A 73 23.46 -39.84 9.24
C CYS A 73 22.72 -40.03 7.90
N MET A 74 21.80 -39.11 7.59
CA MET A 74 21.19 -39.03 6.27
C MET A 74 22.04 -38.16 5.35
N LEU A 75 22.44 -38.72 4.20
CA LEU A 75 23.16 -38.02 3.13
C LEU A 75 22.28 -37.93 1.89
N CYS A 76 22.14 -36.74 1.33
CA CYS A 76 21.39 -36.52 0.09
C CYS A 76 22.29 -35.92 -0.98
N THR A 77 22.14 -36.39 -2.21
CA THR A 77 22.85 -35.84 -3.38
C THR A 77 22.24 -34.50 -3.79
N ASN A 78 23.07 -33.45 -3.93
CA ASN A 78 22.63 -32.13 -4.39
C ASN A 78 22.97 -31.92 -5.88
N PRO A 79 21.98 -31.98 -6.80
CA PRO A 79 22.23 -31.85 -8.23
C PRO A 79 22.68 -30.45 -8.66
N TYR A 80 22.48 -29.44 -7.81
CA TYR A 80 22.85 -28.05 -8.11
C TYR A 80 24.26 -27.67 -7.62
N LEU A 81 24.95 -28.61 -6.97
CA LEU A 81 26.32 -28.44 -6.48
C LEU A 81 27.15 -29.67 -6.87
N GLU A 82 27.26 -29.96 -8.18
CA GLU A 82 28.12 -31.04 -8.70
C GLU A 82 27.81 -32.44 -8.12
N ASN A 83 26.56 -32.70 -7.72
CA ASN A 83 26.13 -33.96 -7.11
C ASN A 83 26.87 -34.32 -5.81
N ILE A 84 27.39 -33.33 -5.07
CA ILE A 84 27.97 -33.57 -3.75
C ILE A 84 26.94 -34.17 -2.79
N LYS A 85 27.39 -35.07 -1.91
CA LYS A 85 26.57 -35.65 -0.83
C LYS A 85 26.60 -34.74 0.39
N GLN A 86 25.45 -34.22 0.77
CA GLN A 86 25.31 -33.32 1.91
C GLN A 86 24.49 -33.96 3.03
N LYS A 87 24.88 -33.71 4.27
CA LYS A 87 24.19 -34.22 5.45
C LYS A 87 23.03 -33.33 5.87
N LEU A 88 22.00 -33.97 6.41
CA LEU A 88 20.80 -33.29 6.92
C LEU A 88 20.69 -33.44 8.45
N PRO A 89 20.17 -32.43 9.17
CA PRO A 89 19.76 -32.59 10.55
C PRO A 89 18.69 -33.68 10.69
N LEU A 90 18.67 -34.40 11.81
CA LEU A 90 17.68 -35.44 12.10
C LEU A 90 16.24 -34.89 12.18
N THR A 91 16.11 -33.61 12.50
CA THR A 91 14.82 -32.91 12.55
C THR A 91 14.28 -32.64 11.14
N VAL A 92 15.13 -32.65 10.10
CA VAL A 92 14.72 -32.38 8.73
C VAL A 92 14.26 -33.65 8.03
N VAL A 93 13.10 -33.56 7.38
CA VAL A 93 12.50 -34.63 6.61
C VAL A 93 11.97 -34.09 5.29
N ASP A 94 11.79 -34.99 4.31
CA ASP A 94 11.29 -34.67 2.97
C ASP A 94 12.07 -33.55 2.28
N TRP A 95 13.39 -33.52 2.46
CA TRP A 95 14.25 -32.63 1.71
C TRP A 95 14.15 -32.94 0.21
N ARG A 96 13.98 -31.89 -0.60
CA ARG A 96 13.81 -31.94 -2.05
C ARG A 96 14.72 -30.92 -2.72
N ALA A 97 15.43 -31.35 -3.76
CA ALA A 97 16.15 -30.47 -4.68
C ALA A 97 15.29 -30.32 -5.94
N LYS A 98 14.68 -29.15 -6.12
CA LYS A 98 13.79 -28.85 -7.24
C LYS A 98 13.95 -27.39 -7.65
N GLN A 99 14.33 -27.18 -8.90
CA GLN A 99 14.42 -25.87 -9.50
C GLN A 99 13.06 -25.46 -10.06
N SER A 100 12.54 -24.31 -9.63
CA SER A 100 11.31 -23.72 -10.15
C SER A 100 11.43 -22.20 -10.09
N CYS A 101 11.83 -21.58 -11.20
CA CYS A 101 11.95 -20.13 -11.33
C CYS A 101 10.72 -19.49 -12.02
N SER A 102 10.38 -18.28 -11.60
CA SER A 102 9.40 -17.43 -12.28
C SER A 102 9.81 -17.19 -13.73
N ALA A 103 8.93 -17.53 -14.67
CA ALA A 103 9.12 -17.22 -16.10
C ALA A 103 8.67 -15.79 -16.47
N LYS A 104 7.98 -15.11 -15.56
CA LYS A 104 7.46 -13.74 -15.71
C LYS A 104 7.48 -13.02 -14.36
N VAL A 105 7.43 -11.70 -14.40
CA VAL A 105 7.23 -10.87 -13.21
C VAL A 105 5.77 -11.00 -12.76
N SER A 106 5.56 -11.18 -11.45
CA SER A 106 4.23 -11.12 -10.84
C SER A 106 3.96 -9.70 -10.39
N THR A 107 2.97 -9.04 -10.98
CA THR A 107 2.59 -7.66 -10.63
C THR A 107 1.24 -7.60 -9.94
N LYS A 108 1.08 -6.67 -8.98
CA LYS A 108 -0.21 -6.35 -8.34
C LYS A 108 -0.31 -4.87 -8.01
N LEU A 109 -1.43 -4.24 -8.39
CA LEU A 109 -1.83 -2.92 -7.93
C LEU A 109 -2.58 -2.98 -6.59
N HIS A 110 -2.19 -2.08 -5.68
CA HIS A 110 -2.77 -1.89 -4.36
C HIS A 110 -3.19 -0.43 -4.18
N LYS A 111 -4.50 -0.17 -4.15
CA LYS A 111 -5.05 1.19 -3.93
C LYS A 111 -5.08 1.61 -2.44
N SER A 112 -4.57 0.77 -1.54
CA SER A 112 -4.48 1.03 -0.11
C SER A 112 -3.28 0.33 0.53
N SER A 113 -2.77 0.87 1.64
CA SER A 113 -1.76 0.20 2.46
C SER A 113 -2.29 -1.10 3.09
N GLU A 114 -3.59 -1.16 3.38
CA GLU A 114 -4.23 -2.34 3.95
C GLU A 114 -4.21 -3.52 2.98
N SER A 115 -4.51 -3.27 1.70
CA SER A 115 -4.46 -4.26 0.63
C SER A 115 -3.03 -4.76 0.42
N LEU A 116 -2.05 -3.86 0.38
CA LEU A 116 -0.63 -4.20 0.24
C LEU A 116 -0.11 -5.06 1.40
N VAL A 117 -0.35 -4.65 2.65
CA VAL A 117 0.12 -5.42 3.81
C VAL A 117 -0.57 -6.77 3.87
N SER A 118 -1.87 -6.84 3.55
CA SER A 118 -2.59 -8.13 3.50
C SER A 118 -2.05 -9.06 2.41
N SER A 119 -1.59 -8.53 1.27
CA SER A 119 -1.02 -9.34 0.18
C SER A 119 0.34 -9.94 0.54
N SER A 120 1.14 -9.26 1.38
CA SER A 120 2.46 -9.73 1.83
C SER A 120 2.41 -11.04 2.64
N VAL A 121 1.26 -11.34 3.25
CA VAL A 121 1.02 -12.56 4.06
C VAL A 121 0.96 -13.82 3.18
N SER A 122 0.84 -13.68 1.86
CA SER A 122 0.78 -14.81 0.93
C SER A 122 2.04 -15.70 0.89
N SER A 123 3.16 -15.24 1.47
CA SER A 123 4.36 -16.05 1.71
C SER A 123 4.15 -17.15 2.77
N VAL A 124 3.11 -17.04 3.61
CA VAL A 124 2.69 -18.05 4.59
C VAL A 124 1.74 -19.04 3.91
N GLU A 125 2.19 -20.27 3.69
CA GLU A 125 1.48 -21.28 2.89
C GLU A 125 0.33 -22.00 3.64
N ASN A 126 0.22 -21.81 4.95
CA ASN A 126 -0.80 -22.46 5.78
C ASN A 126 -1.62 -21.46 6.61
N ASN A 127 -2.72 -21.94 7.19
CA ASN A 127 -3.49 -21.13 8.13
C ASN A 127 -2.76 -20.99 9.47
N TRP A 128 -1.95 -19.93 9.59
CA TRP A 128 -1.21 -19.63 10.82
C TRP A 128 -2.11 -19.36 12.03
N LYS A 129 -3.40 -19.02 11.84
CA LYS A 129 -4.35 -18.75 12.94
C LYS A 129 -4.84 -20.02 13.65
N THR A 130 -4.53 -21.19 13.11
CA THR A 130 -4.99 -22.47 13.66
C THR A 130 -4.61 -22.58 15.14
N ASP A 131 -5.56 -23.03 15.96
CA ASP A 131 -5.42 -23.17 17.41
C ASP A 131 -5.07 -21.86 18.15
N LEU A 132 -5.36 -20.69 17.59
CA LEU A 132 -5.24 -19.39 18.29
C LEU A 132 -6.60 -18.74 18.53
N GLU A 133 -6.70 -17.95 19.60
CA GLU A 133 -7.92 -17.25 20.03
C GLU A 133 -7.93 -15.82 19.45
N VAL A 134 -7.85 -15.71 18.12
CA VAL A 134 -7.65 -14.42 17.41
C VAL A 134 -8.81 -14.05 16.47
N GLU A 135 -9.86 -14.84 16.43
CA GLU A 135 -11.05 -14.55 15.61
C GLU A 135 -11.91 -13.45 16.23
N ILE A 136 -12.39 -12.53 15.39
CA ILE A 136 -13.18 -11.38 15.80
C ILE A 136 -14.56 -11.51 15.17
N ASN A 137 -15.55 -11.83 16.00
CA ASN A 137 -16.95 -12.01 15.60
C ASN A 137 -17.75 -10.69 15.64
N ASP A 138 -17.13 -9.57 15.26
CA ASP A 138 -17.77 -8.27 15.21
C ASP A 138 -18.11 -7.90 13.76
N LYS A 139 -19.39 -7.65 13.49
CA LYS A 139 -19.91 -7.31 12.16
C LYS A 139 -19.51 -5.90 11.70
N SER A 140 -18.90 -5.09 12.58
CA SER A 140 -18.67 -3.66 12.34
C SER A 140 -17.32 -3.31 11.69
N GLY A 141 -16.40 -4.27 11.51
CA GLY A 141 -15.11 -4.00 10.86
C GLY A 141 -14.27 -5.23 10.53
N SER A 142 -13.34 -5.07 9.60
CA SER A 142 -12.34 -6.09 9.25
C SER A 142 -11.07 -5.86 10.06
N VAL A 143 -10.39 -6.92 10.50
CA VAL A 143 -9.17 -6.82 11.29
C VAL A 143 -7.99 -7.42 10.55
N MET A 144 -6.87 -6.68 10.60
CA MET A 144 -5.57 -7.12 10.12
C MET A 144 -4.73 -7.55 11.32
N LEU A 145 -4.11 -8.72 11.25
CA LEU A 145 -3.33 -9.29 12.36
C LEU A 145 -1.89 -9.64 11.98
N ALA A 146 -1.69 -10.06 10.73
CA ALA A 146 -0.37 -10.39 10.19
C ALA A 146 0.23 -9.18 9.48
N GLY A 147 1.54 -8.98 9.63
CA GLY A 147 2.30 -7.91 8.97
C GLY A 147 1.97 -6.48 9.38
N THR A 148 1.07 -6.26 10.33
CA THR A 148 0.62 -4.93 10.80
C THR A 148 1.75 -4.05 11.36
N ASN A 149 2.84 -4.67 11.82
CA ASN A 149 4.01 -4.02 12.40
C ASN A 149 5.28 -4.35 11.59
N SER A 150 5.12 -4.77 10.33
CA SER A 150 6.25 -5.01 9.43
C SER A 150 6.84 -3.71 8.92
N LYS A 151 8.10 -3.76 8.44
CA LYS A 151 8.73 -2.61 7.77
C LYS A 151 7.92 -2.12 6.56
N LEU A 152 7.29 -3.06 5.83
CA LEU A 152 6.41 -2.73 4.71
C LEU A 152 5.15 -1.99 5.17
N ALA A 153 4.57 -2.37 6.32
CA ALA A 153 3.44 -1.65 6.90
C ALA A 153 3.85 -0.25 7.34
N GLU A 154 4.96 -0.09 8.06
CA GLU A 154 5.49 1.22 8.44
C GLU A 154 5.69 2.13 7.21
N TYR A 155 6.39 1.62 6.20
CA TYR A 155 6.67 2.31 4.94
C TYR A 155 5.38 2.76 4.22
N SER A 156 4.44 1.84 4.02
CA SER A 156 3.23 2.12 3.23
C SER A 156 2.19 2.93 4.00
N MET A 157 2.01 2.67 5.29
CA MET A 157 0.98 3.33 6.10
C MET A 157 1.35 4.78 6.42
N GLU A 158 2.63 5.11 6.65
CA GLU A 158 3.06 6.50 6.83
C GLU A 158 2.86 7.33 5.55
N LYS A 159 3.09 6.75 4.38
CA LYS A 159 2.82 7.42 3.10
C LYS A 159 1.34 7.76 2.93
N THR A 160 0.44 6.80 3.17
CA THR A 160 -1.01 7.05 3.03
C THR A 160 -1.55 8.05 4.05
N LYS A 161 -0.85 8.28 5.18
CA LYS A 161 -1.15 9.38 6.11
C LYS A 161 -0.76 10.74 5.57
N SER A 162 0.34 10.82 4.83
CA SER A 162 0.88 12.08 4.29
C SER A 162 0.14 12.55 3.04
N ASP A 163 -0.37 11.62 2.23
CA ASP A 163 -1.00 11.93 0.95
C ASP A 163 -1.83 10.74 0.43
N LYS A 164 -2.45 10.88 -0.74
CA LYS A 164 -3.11 9.79 -1.44
C LYS A 164 -2.10 8.96 -2.23
N PHE A 165 -1.68 7.84 -1.64
CA PHE A 165 -0.76 6.88 -2.24
C PHE A 165 -1.48 5.59 -2.63
N SER A 166 -1.07 5.08 -3.79
CA SER A 166 -1.27 3.69 -4.23
C SER A 166 0.10 3.02 -4.36
N PHE A 167 0.12 1.71 -4.48
CA PHE A 167 1.35 0.92 -4.57
C PHE A 167 1.22 -0.10 -5.68
N THR A 168 2.31 -0.39 -6.37
CA THR A 168 2.41 -1.58 -7.23
C THR A 168 3.53 -2.46 -6.71
N SER A 169 3.30 -3.77 -6.66
CA SER A 169 4.31 -4.75 -6.24
C SER A 169 4.72 -5.62 -7.42
N GLN A 170 6.02 -5.67 -7.71
CA GLN A 170 6.64 -6.59 -8.67
C GLN A 170 7.41 -7.66 -7.90
N SER A 171 7.19 -8.93 -8.24
CA SER A 171 7.82 -10.06 -7.56
C SER A 171 8.32 -11.12 -8.54
N VAL A 172 9.53 -11.62 -8.28
CA VAL A 172 10.11 -12.79 -8.94
C VAL A 172 10.70 -13.73 -7.90
N SER A 173 10.65 -15.03 -8.16
CA SER A 173 11.25 -16.01 -7.25
C SER A 173 11.85 -17.18 -8.02
N CYS A 174 12.85 -17.83 -7.44
CA CYS A 174 13.31 -19.13 -7.89
C CYS A 174 13.52 -20.06 -6.72
N GLU A 175 12.73 -21.14 -6.65
CA GLU A 175 12.90 -22.25 -5.72
C GLU A 175 14.03 -23.16 -6.20
N TYR A 176 14.87 -23.61 -5.27
CA TYR A 176 15.89 -24.65 -5.48
C TYR A 176 15.72 -25.84 -4.53
N TYR A 177 15.28 -25.58 -3.29
CA TYR A 177 15.13 -26.61 -2.28
C TYR A 177 13.80 -26.48 -1.55
N SER A 178 13.28 -27.59 -1.05
CA SER A 178 12.18 -27.55 -0.08
C SER A 178 12.33 -28.67 0.94
N TYR A 179 11.87 -28.43 2.16
CA TYR A 179 11.84 -29.43 3.21
C TYR A 179 10.87 -29.05 4.32
N ARG A 180 10.61 -29.99 5.22
CA ARG A 180 9.88 -29.73 6.47
C ARG A 180 10.63 -30.27 7.68
N VAL A 181 10.18 -29.86 8.85
CA VAL A 181 10.64 -30.40 10.12
C VAL A 181 9.76 -31.59 10.55
N SER A 182 10.36 -32.50 11.32
CA SER A 182 9.65 -33.62 11.94
C SER A 182 8.57 -33.13 12.90
N ASN A 183 7.51 -33.93 13.06
CA ASN A 183 6.43 -33.66 14.02
C ASN A 183 6.86 -33.91 15.48
N THR A 184 8.01 -34.56 15.70
CA THR A 184 8.60 -34.80 17.03
C THR A 184 10.00 -34.18 17.13
N PRO A 185 10.13 -32.86 16.90
CA PRO A 185 11.43 -32.22 16.85
C PRO A 185 12.03 -32.10 18.25
N LYS A 186 13.36 -32.15 18.35
CA LYS A 186 14.05 -31.81 19.60
C LYS A 186 14.03 -30.29 19.77
N LEU A 187 13.55 -29.81 20.91
CA LEU A 187 13.55 -28.38 21.22
C LEU A 187 14.97 -27.87 21.50
N HIS A 188 15.22 -26.61 21.14
CA HIS A 188 16.44 -25.90 21.51
C HIS A 188 16.50 -25.71 23.03
N THR A 189 17.71 -25.77 23.61
CA THR A 189 17.91 -25.71 25.07
C THR A 189 17.42 -24.40 25.67
N GLU A 190 17.74 -23.28 25.01
CA GLU A 190 17.35 -21.94 25.45
C GLU A 190 15.84 -21.74 25.44
N PHE A 191 15.15 -22.19 24.38
CA PHE A 191 13.69 -22.11 24.32
C PHE A 191 13.04 -22.93 25.44
N ARG A 192 13.51 -24.18 25.63
CA ARG A 192 12.99 -25.04 26.71
C ARG A 192 13.20 -24.43 28.09
N LYS A 193 14.36 -23.80 28.33
CA LYS A 193 14.65 -23.10 29.59
C LYS A 193 13.73 -21.89 29.77
N ALA A 194 13.60 -21.05 28.73
CA ALA A 194 12.71 -19.89 28.75
C ALA A 194 11.26 -20.26 29.06
N VAL A 195 10.74 -21.34 28.48
CA VAL A 195 9.40 -21.85 28.79
C VAL A 195 9.30 -22.34 30.24
N LYS A 196 10.31 -23.03 30.76
CA LYS A 196 10.34 -23.52 32.15
C LYS A 196 10.34 -22.37 33.17
N ASP A 197 10.97 -21.26 32.82
CA ASP A 197 11.10 -20.08 33.68
C ASP A 197 9.84 -19.18 33.65
N LEU A 198 8.86 -19.48 32.78
CA LEU A 198 7.60 -18.77 32.76
C LEU A 198 6.76 -18.99 34.03
N PRO A 199 5.97 -18.00 34.45
CA PRO A 199 4.98 -18.18 35.50
C PRO A 199 4.00 -19.33 35.22
N LYS A 200 3.53 -20.00 36.28
CA LYS A 200 2.67 -21.19 36.18
C LYS A 200 1.30 -20.93 35.56
N TYR A 201 0.85 -19.68 35.56
CA TYR A 201 -0.41 -19.22 34.97
C TYR A 201 -0.19 -17.88 34.25
N TYR A 202 -0.99 -17.64 33.22
CA TYR A 202 -1.00 -16.37 32.49
C TYR A 202 -2.04 -15.43 33.10
N ALA A 203 -1.58 -14.27 33.58
CA ALA A 203 -2.41 -13.25 34.23
C ALA A 203 -1.82 -11.85 33.97
N PRO A 204 -2.59 -10.76 34.19
CA PRO A 204 -2.16 -9.39 33.89
C PRO A 204 -0.79 -9.02 34.47
N GLU A 205 -0.51 -9.37 35.72
CA GLU A 205 0.75 -9.09 36.43
C GLU A 205 1.97 -9.81 35.81
N PHE A 206 1.73 -10.88 35.04
CA PHE A 206 2.77 -11.68 34.40
C PHE A 206 2.86 -11.49 32.89
N LYS A 207 1.98 -10.67 32.31
CA LYS A 207 1.88 -10.44 30.87
C LYS A 207 3.24 -10.19 30.22
N GLN A 208 4.02 -9.27 30.81
CA GLN A 208 5.33 -8.87 30.27
C GLN A 208 6.36 -10.01 30.25
N ARG A 209 6.27 -11.00 31.16
CA ARG A 209 7.19 -12.16 31.14
C ARG A 209 6.90 -13.09 29.97
N PHE A 210 5.63 -13.28 29.63
CA PHE A 210 5.23 -14.04 28.44
C PHE A 210 5.56 -13.27 27.15
N PHE A 211 5.30 -11.97 27.13
CA PHE A 211 5.62 -11.13 25.98
C PHE A 211 7.11 -11.09 25.72
N LYS A 212 7.96 -11.06 26.75
CA LYS A 212 9.42 -11.20 26.59
C LYS A 212 9.84 -12.51 25.91
N LEU A 213 9.16 -13.63 26.21
CA LEU A 213 9.42 -14.89 25.49
C LEU A 213 9.02 -14.77 24.01
N ILE A 214 7.86 -14.17 23.72
CA ILE A 214 7.36 -13.94 22.36
C ILE A 214 8.25 -12.96 21.59
N ASP A 215 8.75 -11.91 22.24
CA ASP A 215 9.67 -10.95 21.63
C ASP A 215 11.02 -11.57 21.30
N ASN A 216 11.45 -12.61 22.04
CA ASN A 216 12.70 -13.33 21.77
C ASN A 216 12.53 -14.43 20.72
N PHE A 217 11.49 -15.26 20.84
CA PHE A 217 11.32 -16.48 20.04
C PHE A 217 10.19 -16.39 19.01
N GLY A 218 9.42 -15.32 18.99
CA GLY A 218 8.33 -15.09 18.05
C GLY A 218 6.99 -15.58 18.57
N THR A 219 5.98 -15.47 17.71
CA THR A 219 4.63 -16.03 17.95
C THR A 219 4.50 -17.45 17.40
N HIS A 220 5.30 -17.75 16.37
CA HIS A 220 5.30 -18.98 15.61
C HIS A 220 6.72 -19.49 15.43
N TYR A 221 6.84 -20.68 14.84
CA TYR A 221 8.09 -21.19 14.30
C TYR A 221 7.87 -21.78 12.92
N ILE A 222 8.93 -21.80 12.13
CA ILE A 222 8.90 -22.24 10.74
C ILE A 222 8.95 -23.77 10.68
N THR A 223 7.94 -24.39 10.07
CA THR A 223 7.77 -25.86 10.01
C THR A 223 8.07 -26.46 8.65
N LYS A 224 7.85 -25.68 7.58
CA LYS A 224 8.11 -26.07 6.20
C LYS A 224 8.65 -24.86 5.47
N VAL A 225 9.60 -25.08 4.57
CA VAL A 225 10.20 -24.02 3.77
C VAL A 225 10.34 -24.45 2.33
N LYS A 226 10.19 -23.47 1.44
CA LYS A 226 10.81 -23.45 0.13
C LYS A 226 11.97 -22.46 0.20
N LEU A 227 13.11 -22.86 -0.33
CA LEU A 227 14.35 -22.12 -0.32
C LEU A 227 14.82 -21.82 -1.73
N GLY A 228 15.43 -20.67 -1.90
CA GLY A 228 16.03 -20.22 -3.14
C GLY A 228 16.25 -18.72 -3.09
N GLY A 229 15.72 -17.97 -4.05
CA GLY A 229 15.76 -16.51 -4.02
C GLY A 229 14.43 -15.87 -4.37
N SER A 230 14.15 -14.71 -3.81
CA SER A 230 13.04 -13.85 -4.23
C SER A 230 13.44 -12.39 -4.23
N ILE A 231 12.84 -11.63 -5.14
CA ILE A 231 12.94 -10.17 -5.17
C ILE A 231 11.51 -9.66 -5.15
N ASP A 232 11.17 -8.92 -4.10
CA ASP A 232 9.87 -8.29 -3.92
C ASP A 232 10.08 -6.78 -3.87
N SER A 233 9.67 -6.06 -4.92
CA SER A 233 9.79 -4.60 -5.01
C SER A 233 8.41 -3.96 -4.98
N VAL A 234 8.22 -3.01 -4.07
CA VAL A 234 6.98 -2.24 -3.93
C VAL A 234 7.27 -0.79 -4.28
N THR A 235 6.66 -0.31 -5.35
CA THR A 235 6.79 1.08 -5.83
C THR A 235 5.63 1.92 -5.31
N SER A 236 5.94 3.05 -4.69
CA SER A 236 4.95 4.02 -4.20
C SER A 236 4.54 5.01 -5.28
N ILE A 237 3.23 5.21 -5.44
CA ILE A 237 2.64 6.08 -6.47
C ILE A 237 1.81 7.16 -5.78
N LYS A 238 2.22 8.42 -5.89
CA LYS A 238 1.38 9.57 -5.54
C LYS A 238 0.25 9.69 -6.55
N GLN A 239 -0.88 9.08 -6.25
CA GLN A 239 -1.96 8.80 -7.21
C GLN A 239 -2.45 10.05 -7.93
N CYS A 240 -2.73 11.12 -7.19
CA CYS A 240 -3.24 12.35 -7.80
C CYS A 240 -2.15 13.15 -8.52
N GLN A 241 -0.89 13.03 -8.13
CA GLN A 241 0.22 13.63 -8.86
C GLN A 241 0.45 12.92 -10.20
N ALA A 242 0.41 11.58 -10.23
CA ALA A 242 0.48 10.80 -11.46
C ALA A 242 -0.71 11.11 -12.40
N SER A 243 -1.91 11.24 -11.85
CA SER A 243 -3.10 11.65 -12.61
C SER A 243 -2.92 13.02 -13.28
N LEU A 244 -2.31 14.00 -12.59
CA LEU A 244 -2.03 15.32 -13.16
C LEU A 244 -0.95 15.31 -14.26
N GLN A 245 -0.17 14.23 -14.35
CA GLN A 245 0.76 13.96 -15.44
C GLN A 245 0.10 13.16 -16.59
N GLY A 246 -1.22 12.90 -16.51
CA GLY A 246 -1.95 12.15 -17.54
C GLY A 246 -1.70 10.65 -17.51
N LEU A 247 -1.28 10.10 -16.36
CA LEU A 247 -1.03 8.68 -16.13
C LEU A 247 -2.13 8.09 -15.23
N SER A 248 -2.70 6.98 -15.66
CA SER A 248 -3.48 6.09 -14.80
C SER A 248 -2.57 5.20 -13.94
N LEU A 249 -3.11 4.66 -12.84
CA LEU A 249 -2.37 3.71 -12.00
C LEU A 249 -2.03 2.42 -12.76
N GLU A 250 -2.94 1.99 -13.63
CA GLU A 250 -2.81 0.80 -14.46
C GLU A 250 -1.72 0.99 -15.53
N GLU A 251 -1.60 2.19 -16.13
CA GLU A 251 -0.47 2.53 -17.00
C GLU A 251 0.87 2.46 -16.26
N VAL A 252 0.95 3.01 -15.04
CA VAL A 252 2.19 2.98 -14.23
C VAL A 252 2.55 1.55 -13.84
N GLU A 253 1.57 0.74 -13.42
CA GLU A 253 1.75 -0.68 -13.10
C GLU A 253 2.30 -1.45 -14.30
N LEU A 254 1.65 -1.32 -15.46
CA LEU A 254 1.99 -2.03 -16.68
C LEU A 254 3.42 -1.70 -17.15
N CYS A 255 3.82 -0.44 -17.07
CA CYS A 255 5.15 -0.03 -17.54
C CYS A 255 6.27 -0.38 -16.57
N LEU A 256 6.00 -0.37 -15.26
CA LEU A 256 6.94 -0.93 -14.29
C LEU A 256 7.06 -2.46 -14.45
N GLU A 257 5.99 -3.18 -14.79
CA GLU A 257 6.09 -4.61 -15.14
C GLU A 257 6.94 -4.84 -16.40
N ALA A 258 6.75 -4.01 -17.43
CA ALA A 258 7.51 -4.10 -18.66
C ALA A 258 9.02 -3.88 -18.41
N GLU A 259 9.38 -2.83 -17.67
CA GLU A 259 10.76 -2.56 -17.29
C GLU A 259 11.32 -3.66 -16.38
N ALA A 260 10.53 -4.15 -15.42
CA ALA A 260 10.94 -5.24 -14.54
C ALA A 260 11.22 -6.54 -15.29
N SER A 261 10.37 -6.89 -16.26
CA SER A 261 10.56 -8.15 -16.98
C SER A 261 11.68 -8.09 -18.03
N ALA A 262 12.08 -6.90 -18.46
CA ALA A 262 13.29 -6.70 -19.26
C ALA A 262 14.55 -7.09 -18.46
N SER A 263 14.63 -6.74 -17.17
CA SER A 263 15.75 -7.10 -16.28
C SER A 263 15.92 -8.61 -16.11
N ILE A 264 14.83 -9.38 -16.11
CA ILE A 264 14.88 -10.85 -16.04
C ILE A 264 14.92 -11.54 -17.42
N LYS A 265 15.02 -10.77 -18.51
CA LYS A 265 15.00 -11.23 -19.91
C LYS A 265 13.75 -12.03 -20.30
N ALA A 266 12.59 -11.69 -19.73
CA ALA A 266 11.31 -12.25 -20.12
C ALA A 266 10.77 -11.56 -21.40
N THR A 267 9.90 -12.25 -22.17
CA THR A 267 9.38 -11.72 -23.43
C THR A 267 8.25 -10.72 -23.19
N ILE A 268 8.40 -9.48 -23.69
CA ILE A 268 7.40 -8.40 -23.59
C ILE A 268 7.40 -7.61 -24.89
N LYS A 269 6.60 -8.01 -25.88
CA LYS A 269 6.57 -7.32 -27.20
C LYS A 269 5.37 -6.39 -27.38
N ALA A 270 4.27 -6.61 -26.66
CA ALA A 270 3.03 -5.85 -26.86
C ALA A 270 2.98 -4.59 -25.96
N GLU A 271 3.43 -4.72 -24.71
CA GLU A 271 3.36 -3.71 -23.66
C GLU A 271 4.36 -2.56 -23.89
N THR A 272 5.51 -2.85 -24.49
CA THR A 272 6.59 -1.88 -24.73
C THR A 272 6.16 -0.69 -25.59
N LYS A 273 5.33 -0.92 -26.62
CA LYS A 273 4.83 0.16 -27.48
C LYS A 273 3.87 1.08 -26.73
N HIS A 274 3.06 0.52 -25.84
CA HIS A 274 2.16 1.31 -25.01
C HIS A 274 2.97 2.16 -24.02
N CYS A 275 3.98 1.58 -23.39
CA CYS A 275 4.85 2.28 -22.45
C CYS A 275 5.71 3.36 -23.09
N GLN A 276 6.16 3.17 -24.33
CA GLN A 276 6.81 4.22 -25.12
C GLN A 276 5.89 5.42 -25.36
N LYS A 277 4.62 5.18 -25.70
CA LYS A 277 3.64 6.27 -25.84
C LYS A 277 3.31 6.94 -24.51
N ALA A 278 3.25 6.17 -23.43
CA ALA A 278 3.00 6.72 -22.11
C ALA A 278 4.20 7.53 -21.59
N SER A 279 5.43 7.13 -21.93
CA SER A 279 6.64 7.90 -21.58
C SER A 279 6.76 9.22 -22.34
N GLU A 280 6.15 9.36 -23.52
CA GLU A 280 6.03 10.65 -24.22
C GLU A 280 5.24 11.70 -23.43
N LYS A 281 4.37 11.28 -22.50
CA LYS A 281 3.64 12.18 -21.59
C LYS A 281 4.53 12.70 -20.44
N LEU A 282 5.68 12.06 -20.19
CA LEU A 282 6.55 12.37 -19.06
C LEU A 282 7.50 13.51 -19.40
N GLU A 283 7.72 14.40 -18.44
CA GLU A 283 8.77 15.42 -18.54
C GLU A 283 10.14 14.73 -18.66
N ASN A 284 10.96 15.16 -19.62
CA ASN A 284 12.31 14.66 -19.92
C ASN A 284 12.43 13.21 -20.45
N LYS A 285 11.32 12.54 -20.82
CA LYS A 285 11.34 11.17 -21.39
C LYS A 285 12.07 10.13 -20.51
N ASN A 286 12.05 10.31 -19.19
CA ASN A 286 12.61 9.35 -18.26
C ASN A 286 11.89 7.99 -18.34
N SER A 287 12.57 6.92 -17.95
CA SER A 287 11.93 5.63 -17.70
C SER A 287 10.90 5.75 -16.58
N PHE A 288 9.91 4.85 -16.54
CA PHE A 288 8.95 4.80 -15.43
C PHE A 288 9.67 4.49 -14.13
N SER A 289 10.69 3.64 -14.16
CA SER A 289 11.44 3.28 -12.97
C SER A 289 12.30 4.42 -12.41
N ASP A 290 12.80 5.33 -13.23
CA ASP A 290 13.50 6.51 -12.72
C ASP A 290 12.53 7.56 -12.15
N LEU A 291 11.33 7.71 -12.75
CA LEU A 291 10.30 8.62 -12.25
C LEU A 291 9.65 8.12 -10.95
N PHE A 292 9.32 6.83 -10.89
CA PHE A 292 8.68 6.17 -9.75
C PHE A 292 9.72 5.38 -8.94
N ASN A 293 10.76 6.06 -8.44
CA ASN A 293 11.90 5.44 -7.76
C ASN A 293 11.75 5.28 -6.22
N ASP A 294 10.65 5.77 -5.65
CA ASP A 294 10.33 5.58 -4.24
C ASP A 294 9.86 4.14 -4.00
N ARG A 295 10.82 3.27 -3.68
CA ARG A 295 10.63 1.82 -3.55
C ARG A 295 10.98 1.28 -2.18
N PHE A 296 10.26 0.23 -1.81
CA PHE A 296 10.65 -0.71 -0.78
C PHE A 296 10.98 -2.05 -1.47
N THR A 297 12.26 -2.43 -1.45
CA THR A 297 12.74 -3.66 -2.10
C THR A 297 13.28 -4.62 -1.06
N ASP A 298 12.78 -5.86 -1.07
CA ASP A 298 13.24 -6.98 -0.24
C ASP A 298 13.84 -8.06 -1.15
N ILE A 299 15.14 -8.32 -1.00
CA ILE A 299 15.88 -9.32 -1.77
C ILE A 299 16.27 -10.44 -0.82
N LYS A 300 15.79 -11.66 -1.09
CA LYS A 300 16.07 -12.87 -0.30
C LYS A 300 16.92 -13.83 -1.10
N GLY A 301 17.92 -14.40 -0.45
CA GLY A 301 18.85 -15.34 -1.04
C GLY A 301 19.78 -14.70 -2.08
N GLY A 302 20.83 -15.43 -2.42
CA GLY A 302 21.85 -15.00 -3.37
C GLY A 302 22.77 -13.91 -2.84
N HIS A 303 23.72 -13.51 -3.67
CA HIS A 303 24.60 -12.37 -3.42
C HIS A 303 24.37 -11.33 -4.50
N THR A 304 24.19 -10.07 -4.09
CA THR A 304 24.11 -8.92 -4.98
C THR A 304 24.63 -7.69 -4.25
N THR A 305 25.23 -6.76 -5.00
CA THR A 305 25.49 -5.38 -4.53
C THR A 305 24.48 -4.39 -5.08
N ASP A 306 23.69 -4.81 -6.07
CA ASP A 306 22.62 -4.03 -6.67
C ASP A 306 21.37 -4.10 -5.79
N THR A 307 20.90 -2.94 -5.36
CA THR A 307 19.72 -2.78 -4.49
C THR A 307 18.40 -2.76 -5.26
N ASP A 308 18.45 -2.68 -6.60
CA ASP A 308 17.27 -2.53 -7.47
C ASP A 308 17.27 -3.51 -8.65
N LEU A 309 17.52 -4.79 -8.36
CA LEU A 309 17.67 -5.87 -9.35
C LEU A 309 16.55 -5.97 -10.40
N LEU A 310 15.31 -5.60 -10.05
CA LEU A 310 14.20 -5.62 -11.00
C LEU A 310 14.25 -4.45 -11.98
N PHE A 311 14.88 -3.33 -11.64
CA PHE A 311 14.94 -2.14 -12.50
C PHE A 311 16.38 -1.77 -12.87
N SER A 312 17.28 -2.76 -12.87
CA SER A 312 18.70 -2.57 -13.18
C SER A 312 19.04 -2.84 -14.65
N ALA A 313 18.09 -3.22 -15.53
CA ALA A 313 18.39 -3.61 -16.92
C ALA A 313 19.29 -2.64 -17.68
N GLU A 314 19.09 -1.32 -17.51
CA GLU A 314 19.89 -0.30 -18.19
C GLU A 314 21.24 -0.03 -17.48
N LYS A 315 21.26 -0.14 -16.15
CA LYS A 315 22.42 0.21 -15.30
C LYS A 315 23.39 -0.96 -15.15
N ASN A 316 22.87 -2.16 -14.95
CA ASN A 316 23.60 -3.42 -14.83
C ASN A 316 22.76 -4.60 -15.40
N PRO A 317 22.85 -4.88 -16.71
CA PRO A 317 22.10 -5.96 -17.37
C PRO A 317 22.48 -7.38 -16.91
N ALA A 318 23.61 -7.55 -16.23
CA ALA A 318 24.08 -8.85 -15.75
C ALA A 318 23.62 -9.17 -14.32
N ALA A 319 23.23 -8.15 -13.54
CA ALA A 319 22.97 -8.26 -12.09
C ALA A 319 22.01 -9.39 -11.71
N TYR A 320 20.86 -9.48 -12.38
CA TYR A 320 19.87 -10.53 -12.11
C TYR A 320 20.44 -11.93 -12.37
N LYS A 321 21.19 -12.10 -13.46
CA LYS A 321 21.79 -13.40 -13.82
C LYS A 321 22.85 -13.80 -12.80
N GLU A 322 23.72 -12.87 -12.42
CA GLU A 322 24.76 -13.11 -11.42
C GLU A 322 24.14 -13.47 -10.06
N TRP A 323 23.11 -12.75 -9.63
CA TRP A 323 22.35 -13.08 -8.43
C TRP A 323 21.76 -14.50 -8.51
N LEU A 324 21.08 -14.84 -9.62
CA LEU A 324 20.45 -16.15 -9.85
C LEU A 324 21.47 -17.30 -9.78
N GLU A 325 22.66 -17.12 -10.35
CA GLU A 325 23.74 -18.13 -10.35
C GLU A 325 24.27 -18.43 -8.93
N THR A 326 24.09 -17.51 -7.98
CA THR A 326 24.55 -17.71 -6.59
C THR A 326 23.53 -18.41 -5.69
N LEU A 327 22.27 -18.55 -6.12
CA LEU A 327 21.17 -19.08 -5.32
C LEU A 327 21.37 -20.52 -4.82
N PRO A 328 21.90 -21.48 -5.60
CA PRO A 328 22.11 -22.85 -5.12
C PRO A 328 22.96 -22.92 -3.86
N LYS A 329 23.99 -22.06 -3.77
CA LYS A 329 24.92 -22.04 -2.63
C LYS A 329 24.42 -21.15 -1.48
N ASN A 330 23.62 -20.13 -1.79
CA ASN A 330 23.19 -19.11 -0.82
C ASN A 330 21.67 -18.92 -0.82
N PRO A 331 20.86 -19.98 -0.65
CA PRO A 331 19.42 -19.81 -0.69
C PRO A 331 18.90 -19.21 0.62
N ASP A 332 17.78 -18.50 0.54
CA ASP A 332 16.97 -18.08 1.69
C ASP A 332 15.51 -18.51 1.50
N ILE A 333 14.68 -18.32 2.53
CA ILE A 333 13.28 -18.73 2.53
C ILE A 333 12.46 -17.82 1.61
N ILE A 334 11.83 -18.42 0.59
CA ILE A 334 10.89 -17.73 -0.31
C ILE A 334 9.44 -17.85 0.18
N SER A 335 9.07 -19.00 0.72
CA SER A 335 7.75 -19.25 1.31
C SER A 335 7.86 -20.31 2.41
N TYR A 336 6.90 -20.29 3.33
CA TYR A 336 7.02 -21.08 4.55
C TYR A 336 5.66 -21.43 5.17
N SER A 337 5.64 -22.48 5.97
CA SER A 337 4.52 -22.78 6.86
C SER A 337 4.90 -22.51 8.31
N LEU A 338 3.93 -22.09 9.10
CA LEU A 338 4.10 -21.67 10.49
C LEU A 338 3.21 -22.49 11.42
N ASN A 339 3.75 -22.91 12.56
CA ASN A 339 2.95 -23.36 13.70
C ASN A 339 3.19 -22.42 14.89
N SER A 340 2.17 -22.21 15.72
CA SER A 340 2.33 -21.38 16.92
C SER A 340 3.28 -22.03 17.92
N LEU A 341 4.07 -21.24 18.66
CA LEU A 341 5.06 -21.78 19.61
C LEU A 341 4.46 -22.70 20.68
N HIS A 342 3.20 -22.50 21.05
CA HIS A 342 2.54 -23.34 22.05
C HIS A 342 2.35 -24.79 21.59
N GLU A 343 2.34 -25.04 20.27
CA GLU A 343 2.25 -26.39 19.69
C GLU A 343 3.47 -27.27 20.01
N LEU A 344 4.61 -26.67 20.33
CA LEU A 344 5.83 -27.37 20.74
C LEU A 344 5.74 -27.98 22.14
N LEU A 345 4.70 -27.61 22.91
CA LEU A 345 4.50 -28.08 24.28
C LEU A 345 3.50 -29.25 24.31
N PRO A 346 3.64 -30.20 25.26
CA PRO A 346 2.70 -31.31 25.39
C PRO A 346 1.25 -30.83 25.56
N ALA A 347 0.29 -31.51 24.92
CA ALA A 347 -1.13 -31.13 24.92
C ALA A 347 -1.73 -31.02 26.33
N THR A 348 -1.25 -31.82 27.28
CA THR A 348 -1.71 -31.83 28.68
C THR A 348 -1.05 -30.76 29.55
N ALA A 349 -0.03 -30.06 29.05
CA ALA A 349 0.72 -29.10 29.84
C ALA A 349 -0.07 -27.80 30.03
N LYS A 350 -0.23 -27.34 31.28
CA LYS A 350 -0.82 -26.02 31.58
C LYS A 350 -0.07 -24.87 30.88
N ALA A 351 1.25 -25.00 30.76
CA ALA A 351 2.10 -24.04 30.04
C ALA A 351 1.67 -23.83 28.59
N ARG A 352 1.16 -24.88 27.91
CA ARG A 352 0.64 -24.78 26.53
C ARG A 352 -0.55 -23.82 26.46
N LYS A 353 -1.53 -23.98 27.34
CA LYS A 353 -2.72 -23.10 27.39
C LYS A 353 -2.34 -21.65 27.71
N ASN A 354 -1.48 -21.45 28.70
CA ASN A 354 -1.00 -20.12 29.07
C ASN A 354 -0.28 -19.41 27.91
N LEU A 355 0.62 -20.14 27.22
CA LEU A 355 1.37 -19.60 26.09
C LEU A 355 0.46 -19.33 24.88
N ARG A 356 -0.53 -20.20 24.62
CA ARG A 356 -1.57 -19.98 23.59
C ARG A 356 -2.32 -18.66 23.81
N SER A 357 -2.83 -18.42 25.02
CA SER A 357 -3.54 -17.17 25.33
C SER A 357 -2.61 -15.96 25.24
N ALA A 358 -1.37 -16.07 25.74
CA ALA A 358 -0.41 -14.98 25.65
C ALA A 358 -0.05 -14.61 24.20
N ILE A 359 0.14 -15.62 23.33
CA ILE A 359 0.39 -15.40 21.89
C ILE A 359 -0.83 -14.75 21.23
N SER A 360 -2.04 -15.24 21.55
CA SER A 360 -3.29 -14.67 21.03
C SER A 360 -3.43 -13.19 21.43
N HIS A 361 -3.20 -12.87 22.71
CA HIS A 361 -3.21 -11.48 23.21
C HIS A 361 -2.14 -10.62 22.54
N TYR A 362 -0.90 -11.12 22.40
CA TYR A 362 0.17 -10.38 21.73
C TYR A 362 -0.18 -10.02 20.28
N ILE A 363 -0.74 -10.98 19.53
CA ILE A 363 -1.15 -10.76 18.13
C ILE A 363 -2.30 -9.75 18.07
N LEU A 364 -3.29 -9.86 18.96
CA LEU A 364 -4.42 -8.95 19.02
C LEU A 364 -4.00 -7.53 19.39
N GLU A 365 -3.10 -7.34 20.36
CA GLU A 365 -2.62 -6.01 20.73
C GLU A 365 -1.84 -5.31 19.61
N LYS A 366 -1.23 -6.09 18.72
CA LYS A 366 -0.53 -5.59 17.52
C LYS A 366 -1.42 -5.58 16.28
N GLY A 367 -2.67 -6.00 16.41
CA GLY A 367 -3.65 -5.99 15.33
C GLY A 367 -4.14 -4.58 15.01
N LEU A 368 -4.58 -4.39 13.77
CA LEU A 368 -5.16 -3.14 13.30
C LEU A 368 -6.62 -3.34 12.91
N TRP A 369 -7.45 -2.41 13.34
CA TRP A 369 -8.84 -2.30 12.93
C TRP A 369 -8.93 -1.52 11.63
N ARG A 370 -9.44 -2.16 10.58
CA ARG A 370 -9.66 -1.53 9.27
C ARG A 370 -10.97 -0.75 9.31
N ASN A 371 -10.86 0.56 9.49
CA ASN A 371 -11.97 1.48 9.55
C ASN A 371 -12.33 2.01 8.16
N CYS A 372 -12.78 1.09 7.29
CA CYS A 372 -13.24 1.40 5.94
C CYS A 372 -14.76 1.54 5.85
N SER A 373 -15.42 1.85 6.97
CA SER A 373 -16.87 2.08 7.05
C SER A 373 -17.25 3.56 7.05
N ALA A 374 -16.28 4.46 7.28
CA ALA A 374 -16.51 5.91 7.27
C ALA A 374 -16.97 6.42 5.88
N ARG A 375 -17.74 7.50 5.81
CA ARG A 375 -18.10 8.11 4.51
C ARG A 375 -16.86 8.67 3.82
N CYS A 376 -16.81 8.54 2.50
CA CYS A 376 -15.80 9.21 1.68
C CYS A 376 -15.99 10.72 1.76
N GLN A 377 -14.88 11.46 1.82
CA GLN A 377 -14.93 12.94 1.71
C GLN A 377 -15.32 13.39 0.30
N ALA A 378 -14.88 12.63 -0.71
CA ALA A 378 -15.29 12.78 -2.10
C ALA A 378 -15.58 11.39 -2.68
N GLY A 379 -16.65 11.29 -3.46
CA GLY A 379 -17.09 10.04 -4.07
C GLY A 379 -17.84 9.09 -3.12
N ILE A 380 -18.00 7.85 -3.56
CA ILE A 380 -18.66 6.75 -2.84
C ILE A 380 -17.80 5.50 -2.87
N LYS A 381 -18.08 4.54 -1.99
CA LYS A 381 -17.41 3.25 -1.99
C LYS A 381 -18.14 2.30 -2.92
N SER A 382 -17.52 1.98 -4.03
CA SER A 382 -18.06 1.11 -5.08
C SER A 382 -17.10 -0.03 -5.43
N ASP A 383 -15.87 -0.03 -4.89
CA ASP A 383 -14.91 -1.10 -5.13
C ASP A 383 -15.23 -2.34 -4.27
N SER A 384 -15.55 -3.45 -4.94
CA SER A 384 -15.90 -4.71 -4.29
C SER A 384 -14.68 -5.49 -3.79
N ARG A 385 -13.47 -5.18 -4.28
CA ARG A 385 -12.21 -5.82 -3.89
C ARG A 385 -11.54 -5.11 -2.72
N ASP A 386 -11.71 -3.80 -2.60
CA ASP A 386 -11.17 -2.98 -1.50
C ASP A 386 -12.18 -1.94 -0.99
N SER A 387 -12.81 -2.23 0.14
CA SER A 387 -13.81 -1.35 0.77
C SER A 387 -13.27 0.00 1.26
N CYS A 388 -11.96 0.22 1.24
CA CYS A 388 -11.36 1.51 1.63
C CYS A 388 -11.26 2.49 0.45
N VAL A 389 -11.46 2.02 -0.77
CA VAL A 389 -11.31 2.84 -1.98
C VAL A 389 -12.57 3.66 -2.20
N CYS A 390 -12.40 4.98 -2.29
CA CYS A 390 -13.44 5.92 -2.68
C CYS A 390 -13.32 6.19 -4.18
N GLN A 391 -14.44 6.05 -4.90
CA GLN A 391 -14.53 6.38 -6.32
C GLN A 391 -15.50 7.53 -6.54
N CYS A 392 -15.11 8.46 -7.40
CA CYS A 392 -15.91 9.63 -7.75
C CYS A 392 -16.67 9.36 -9.06
N HIS A 393 -17.91 9.84 -9.11
CA HIS A 393 -18.77 9.72 -10.27
C HIS A 393 -19.45 11.05 -10.52
N ASN A 394 -19.66 11.38 -11.80
CA ASN A 394 -20.44 12.55 -12.24
C ASN A 394 -19.93 13.91 -11.73
N ASP A 395 -18.64 14.05 -11.45
CA ASP A 395 -18.01 15.32 -11.11
C ASP A 395 -16.94 15.66 -12.16
N PRO A 396 -17.12 16.72 -12.98
CA PRO A 396 -16.17 17.08 -14.01
C PRO A 396 -14.81 17.56 -13.46
N ALA A 397 -14.72 17.93 -12.18
CA ALA A 397 -13.47 18.39 -11.56
C ALA A 397 -12.49 17.26 -11.28
N VAL A 398 -12.97 16.02 -11.16
CA VAL A 398 -12.18 14.86 -10.73
C VAL A 398 -12.42 13.63 -11.61
N ASN A 399 -11.46 12.73 -11.65
CA ASN A 399 -11.59 11.42 -12.30
C ASN A 399 -12.25 10.39 -11.35
N GLN A 400 -12.39 9.15 -11.83
CA GLN A 400 -12.97 8.05 -11.04
C GLN A 400 -12.24 7.76 -9.73
N ASP A 401 -10.94 8.05 -9.71
CA ASP A 401 -10.09 7.90 -8.54
C ASP A 401 -10.15 9.14 -7.62
N CYS A 402 -11.11 10.05 -7.78
CA CYS A 402 -11.24 11.28 -7.01
C CYS A 402 -9.99 12.17 -7.02
N CYS A 403 -9.18 12.07 -8.07
CA CYS A 403 -8.06 12.96 -8.34
C CYS A 403 -8.47 14.00 -9.38
N PRO A 404 -7.88 15.21 -9.35
CA PRO A 404 -8.27 16.27 -10.28
C PRO A 404 -8.10 15.83 -11.73
N ALA A 405 -9.11 16.12 -12.56
CA ALA A 405 -9.15 15.68 -13.95
C ALA A 405 -8.02 16.29 -14.80
N ARG A 406 -7.63 17.53 -14.47
CA ARG A 406 -6.48 18.26 -15.03
C ARG A 406 -6.08 19.39 -14.09
N LYS A 407 -4.93 20.01 -14.34
CA LYS A 407 -4.51 21.26 -13.67
C LYS A 407 -5.53 22.36 -13.98
N GLY A 408 -5.74 23.29 -13.04
CA GLY A 408 -6.65 24.42 -13.24
C GLY A 408 -8.12 24.15 -12.91
N MET A 409 -8.53 22.92 -12.60
CA MET A 409 -9.93 22.64 -12.28
C MET A 409 -10.32 23.31 -10.95
N ALA A 410 -11.37 24.14 -10.98
CA ALA A 410 -11.90 24.84 -9.80
C ALA A 410 -13.41 25.13 -9.94
N ARG A 411 -14.14 25.18 -8.83
CA ARG A 411 -15.51 25.73 -8.81
C ARG A 411 -15.43 27.24 -8.66
N VAL A 412 -16.11 27.99 -9.52
CA VAL A 412 -16.10 29.46 -9.50
C VAL A 412 -17.51 29.97 -9.19
N ILE A 413 -17.63 30.72 -8.09
CA ILE A 413 -18.88 31.36 -7.68
C ILE A 413 -18.64 32.87 -7.61
N ILE A 414 -19.42 33.63 -8.37
CA ILE A 414 -19.36 35.09 -8.39
C ILE A 414 -20.65 35.62 -7.78
N THR A 415 -20.55 36.52 -6.80
CA THR A 415 -21.70 37.18 -6.19
C THR A 415 -21.64 38.67 -6.51
N VAL A 416 -22.62 39.14 -7.27
CA VAL A 416 -22.86 40.57 -7.47
C VAL A 416 -23.64 41.07 -6.26
N GLN A 417 -23.01 41.84 -5.38
CA GLN A 417 -23.60 42.18 -4.08
C GLN A 417 -24.51 43.40 -4.21
N ARG A 418 -23.92 44.57 -4.48
CA ARG A 418 -24.59 45.86 -4.52
C ARG A 418 -23.74 46.88 -5.28
N ALA A 419 -24.34 47.98 -5.69
CA ALA A 419 -23.62 49.17 -6.13
C ALA A 419 -24.02 50.38 -5.29
N THR A 420 -23.21 51.43 -5.34
CA THR A 420 -23.53 52.73 -4.73
C THR A 420 -23.21 53.86 -5.67
N ASP A 421 -23.98 54.93 -5.53
CA ASP A 421 -23.81 56.18 -6.28
C ASP A 421 -23.80 55.98 -7.81
N LEU A 422 -24.62 55.05 -8.31
CA LEU A 422 -24.85 54.90 -9.75
C LEU A 422 -25.60 56.12 -10.29
N TRP A 423 -25.29 56.49 -11.54
CA TRP A 423 -25.94 57.60 -12.23
C TRP A 423 -25.90 57.41 -13.75
N GLY A 424 -27.03 57.07 -14.34
CA GLY A 424 -27.28 57.05 -15.78
C GLY A 424 -28.42 57.99 -16.19
N ASP A 425 -29.50 58.02 -15.41
CA ASP A 425 -30.63 58.90 -15.66
C ASP A 425 -30.43 60.38 -15.26
N HIS A 426 -30.95 61.30 -16.08
CA HIS A 426 -30.95 62.74 -15.77
C HIS A 426 -32.15 63.20 -14.93
N THR A 427 -33.28 62.48 -14.98
CA THR A 427 -34.54 62.89 -14.32
C THR A 427 -35.04 61.92 -13.25
N THR A 428 -34.67 60.65 -13.33
CA THR A 428 -34.99 59.57 -12.38
C THR A 428 -33.71 59.04 -11.73
N ALA A 429 -33.85 58.11 -10.78
CA ALA A 429 -32.71 57.32 -10.33
C ALA A 429 -32.49 56.14 -11.28
N THR A 430 -31.26 55.65 -11.36
CA THR A 430 -30.83 54.59 -12.29
C THR A 430 -31.61 53.28 -12.14
N ASP A 431 -31.89 52.65 -13.28
CA ASP A 431 -32.48 51.33 -13.49
C ASP A 431 -31.39 50.26 -13.69
N GLY A 432 -30.58 50.05 -12.64
CA GLY A 432 -29.30 49.34 -12.74
C GLY A 432 -29.39 47.81 -12.86
N TYR A 433 -28.55 47.23 -13.73
CA TYR A 433 -28.24 45.79 -13.77
C TYR A 433 -26.78 45.51 -14.13
N VAL A 434 -26.32 44.28 -13.89
CA VAL A 434 -24.92 43.88 -14.14
C VAL A 434 -24.86 42.69 -15.08
N LYS A 435 -24.02 42.78 -16.13
CA LYS A 435 -23.60 41.64 -16.96
C LYS A 435 -22.27 41.12 -16.44
N VAL A 436 -22.19 39.82 -16.18
CA VAL A 436 -20.96 39.14 -15.79
C VAL A 436 -20.43 38.36 -16.98
N HIS A 437 -19.23 38.71 -17.43
CA HIS A 437 -18.52 38.01 -18.50
C HIS A 437 -17.44 37.11 -17.92
N PHE A 438 -17.44 35.85 -18.34
CA PHE A 438 -16.46 34.86 -17.93
C PHE A 438 -15.96 34.11 -19.17
N ALA A 439 -14.64 33.93 -19.29
CA ALA A 439 -14.02 33.30 -20.47
C ALA A 439 -14.42 33.96 -21.82
N GLY A 440 -14.67 35.27 -21.81
CA GLY A 440 -15.00 36.05 -23.01
C GLY A 440 -16.47 35.98 -23.46
N THR A 441 -17.35 35.32 -22.70
CA THR A 441 -18.80 35.27 -22.97
C THR A 441 -19.61 35.79 -21.79
N VAL A 442 -20.82 36.29 -22.06
CA VAL A 442 -21.78 36.67 -21.01
C VAL A 442 -22.21 35.39 -20.28
N ALA A 443 -21.79 35.25 -19.03
CA ALA A 443 -22.14 34.12 -18.20
C ALA A 443 -23.56 34.28 -17.62
N GLN A 444 -23.87 35.47 -17.08
CA GLN A 444 -25.18 35.77 -16.53
C GLN A 444 -25.43 37.29 -16.44
N ARG A 445 -26.71 37.67 -16.43
CA ARG A 445 -27.20 39.02 -16.18
C ARG A 445 -28.00 39.03 -14.87
N THR A 446 -27.80 40.04 -14.02
CA THR A 446 -28.64 40.23 -12.82
C THR A 446 -30.03 40.75 -13.21
N PRO A 447 -31.05 40.62 -12.34
CA PRO A 447 -32.29 41.38 -12.48
C PRO A 447 -32.01 42.88 -12.48
N VAL A 448 -32.88 43.63 -13.16
CA VAL A 448 -32.90 45.09 -13.12
C VAL A 448 -33.53 45.54 -11.80
N ILE A 449 -32.93 46.51 -11.14
CA ILE A 449 -33.52 47.18 -9.98
C ILE A 449 -33.85 48.61 -10.40
N TYR A 450 -35.14 48.86 -10.58
CA TYR A 450 -35.63 50.14 -11.08
C TYR A 450 -35.56 51.26 -10.03
N ASN A 451 -35.27 52.48 -10.49
CA ASN A 451 -35.31 53.76 -9.80
C ASN A 451 -34.50 53.78 -8.50
N ASN A 452 -33.25 53.31 -8.56
CA ASN A 452 -32.39 53.19 -7.37
C ASN A 452 -30.88 53.33 -7.69
N ASN A 453 -30.27 54.43 -7.24
CA ASN A 453 -28.83 54.69 -7.38
C ASN A 453 -27.94 53.80 -6.48
N ASN A 454 -28.52 53.06 -5.52
CA ASN A 454 -27.81 52.17 -4.59
C ASN A 454 -28.42 50.75 -4.61
N PRO A 455 -28.43 50.08 -5.76
CA PRO A 455 -29.10 48.79 -5.92
C PRO A 455 -28.37 47.67 -5.16
N HIS A 456 -29.14 46.71 -4.63
CA HIS A 456 -28.62 45.55 -3.91
C HIS A 456 -29.17 44.25 -4.51
N TRP A 457 -28.42 43.65 -5.44
CA TRP A 457 -28.87 42.46 -6.17
C TRP A 457 -28.70 41.15 -5.39
N ALA A 458 -27.64 41.02 -4.57
CA ALA A 458 -27.27 39.77 -3.90
C ALA A 458 -27.30 38.52 -4.83
N THR A 459 -27.00 38.69 -6.11
CA THR A 459 -27.15 37.63 -7.11
C THR A 459 -25.93 36.73 -7.10
N VAL A 460 -26.15 35.45 -6.80
CA VAL A 460 -25.12 34.41 -6.83
C VAL A 460 -25.12 33.71 -8.18
N ILE A 461 -23.98 33.74 -8.85
CA ILE A 461 -23.72 33.15 -10.16
C ILE A 461 -22.71 32.01 -9.93
N ASP A 462 -23.22 30.78 -9.88
CA ASP A 462 -22.38 29.58 -9.76
C ASP A 462 -22.06 29.06 -11.15
N LEU A 463 -20.82 29.28 -11.60
CA LEU A 463 -20.34 28.83 -12.89
C LEU A 463 -20.03 27.32 -12.88
N GLY A 464 -20.19 26.65 -11.74
CA GLY A 464 -19.80 25.26 -11.56
C GLY A 464 -18.30 25.09 -11.72
N THR A 465 -17.90 23.90 -12.17
CA THR A 465 -16.51 23.55 -12.38
C THR A 465 -15.97 24.14 -13.69
N GLN A 466 -14.91 24.92 -13.58
CA GLN A 466 -14.22 25.60 -14.67
C GLN A 466 -12.74 25.24 -14.70
N ASP A 467 -12.11 25.36 -15.87
CA ASP A 467 -10.66 25.33 -16.02
C ASP A 467 -10.13 26.76 -15.92
N VAL A 468 -9.54 27.10 -14.78
CA VAL A 468 -8.98 28.43 -14.49
C VAL A 468 -7.49 28.53 -14.81
N SER A 469 -6.90 27.54 -15.50
CA SER A 469 -5.48 27.58 -15.88
C SER A 469 -5.17 28.68 -16.89
N SER A 470 -6.11 28.96 -17.81
CA SER A 470 -5.98 29.98 -18.85
C SER A 470 -6.81 31.25 -18.59
N ILE A 471 -7.70 31.22 -17.58
CA ILE A 471 -8.60 32.33 -17.24
C ILE A 471 -7.99 33.11 -16.07
N THR A 472 -7.45 34.29 -16.36
CA THR A 472 -6.79 35.15 -15.36
C THR A 472 -7.67 36.28 -14.85
N LYS A 473 -8.75 36.60 -15.57
CA LYS A 473 -9.68 37.68 -15.27
C LYS A 473 -11.10 37.31 -15.67
N PHE A 474 -12.05 38.03 -15.11
CA PHE A 474 -13.45 38.06 -15.53
C PHE A 474 -13.89 39.52 -15.57
N ARG A 475 -14.99 39.85 -16.26
CA ARG A 475 -15.42 41.24 -16.46
C ARG A 475 -16.82 41.47 -15.92
N PHE A 476 -17.01 42.59 -15.25
CA PHE A 476 -18.32 43.15 -14.95
C PHE A 476 -18.60 44.32 -15.88
N GLU A 477 -19.82 44.40 -16.36
CA GLU A 477 -20.35 45.60 -17.02
C GLU A 477 -21.63 45.99 -16.28
N VAL A 478 -21.72 47.24 -15.84
CA VAL A 478 -22.87 47.80 -15.13
C VAL A 478 -23.63 48.69 -16.09
N TRP A 479 -24.93 48.42 -16.25
CA TRP A 479 -25.78 49.03 -17.26
C TRP A 479 -27.00 49.68 -16.61
N ASP A 480 -27.51 50.73 -17.25
CA ASP A 480 -28.82 51.35 -17.01
C ASP A 480 -29.82 50.84 -18.07
N GLU A 481 -31.05 50.49 -17.67
CA GLU A 481 -32.08 49.99 -18.60
C GLU A 481 -33.12 51.08 -18.92
N ASP A 482 -33.03 51.73 -20.08
CA ASP A 482 -34.03 52.72 -20.51
C ASP A 482 -35.20 52.09 -21.28
N SER A 483 -34.88 51.40 -22.38
CA SER A 483 -35.90 50.92 -23.33
C SER A 483 -35.64 49.52 -23.88
N LYS A 484 -34.64 48.80 -23.33
CA LYS A 484 -34.15 47.47 -23.75
C LYS A 484 -33.46 47.41 -25.12
N TRP A 485 -33.49 48.50 -25.89
CA TRP A 485 -32.84 48.63 -27.20
C TRP A 485 -31.72 49.68 -27.19
N ASP A 486 -31.69 50.51 -26.17
CA ASP A 486 -30.74 51.58 -25.91
C ASP A 486 -30.55 51.56 -24.39
N ASP A 487 -29.58 50.79 -23.93
CA ASP A 487 -29.22 50.65 -22.51
C ASP A 487 -27.83 51.27 -22.36
N ASP A 488 -27.62 52.12 -21.35
CA ASP A 488 -26.36 52.85 -21.17
C ASP A 488 -25.34 52.08 -20.31
N LEU A 489 -24.08 52.03 -20.75
CA LEU A 489 -22.99 51.42 -19.98
C LEU A 489 -22.44 52.42 -18.95
N LEU A 490 -22.74 52.19 -17.68
CA LEU A 490 -22.30 53.03 -16.54
C LEU A 490 -20.84 52.77 -16.12
N GLY A 491 -20.30 51.61 -16.50
CA GLY A 491 -18.90 51.29 -16.32
C GLY A 491 -18.59 49.80 -16.41
N GLU A 492 -17.31 49.49 -16.52
CA GLU A 492 -16.81 48.12 -16.56
C GLU A 492 -15.55 47.97 -15.71
N CYS A 493 -15.29 46.74 -15.26
CA CYS A 493 -14.03 46.39 -14.59
C CYS A 493 -13.65 44.93 -14.88
N GLU A 494 -12.34 44.64 -14.83
CA GLU A 494 -11.81 43.29 -15.05
C GLU A 494 -11.01 42.78 -13.84
N PRO A 495 -11.68 42.29 -12.78
CA PRO A 495 -10.97 41.72 -11.64
C PRO A 495 -10.14 40.49 -11.98
N LEU A 496 -9.06 40.29 -11.22
CA LEU A 496 -8.25 39.07 -11.31
C LEU A 496 -9.02 37.87 -10.74
N LEU A 497 -8.92 36.74 -11.43
CA LEU A 497 -9.44 35.45 -10.96
C LEU A 497 -8.32 34.71 -10.22
N THR A 498 -8.45 34.61 -8.90
CA THR A 498 -7.48 33.90 -8.05
C THR A 498 -8.18 32.96 -7.09
N SER A 499 -7.58 31.79 -6.84
CA SER A 499 -8.04 30.81 -5.84
C SER A 499 -8.29 31.46 -4.47
N GLY A 500 -9.39 31.11 -3.81
CA GLY A 500 -9.75 31.64 -2.50
C GLY A 500 -11.05 32.44 -2.51
N VAL A 501 -11.31 33.16 -1.43
CA VAL A 501 -12.46 34.06 -1.29
C VAL A 501 -11.95 35.49 -1.31
N THR A 502 -12.39 36.25 -2.30
CA THR A 502 -12.07 37.67 -2.45
C THR A 502 -13.37 38.48 -2.34
N THR A 503 -13.37 39.55 -1.56
CA THR A 503 -14.45 40.54 -1.54
C THR A 503 -13.80 41.89 -1.80
N ASP A 504 -14.29 42.59 -2.81
CA ASP A 504 -13.66 43.81 -3.28
C ASP A 504 -14.70 44.71 -3.98
N LEU A 505 -14.24 45.86 -4.47
CA LEU A 505 -15.04 46.81 -5.22
C LEU A 505 -14.42 47.15 -6.58
N CYS A 506 -15.28 47.43 -7.54
CA CYS A 506 -14.95 47.98 -8.83
C CYS A 506 -15.35 49.46 -8.87
N PRO A 507 -14.41 50.40 -8.99
CA PRO A 507 -14.74 51.78 -9.29
C PRO A 507 -15.29 51.88 -10.72
N LEU A 508 -16.42 52.55 -10.88
CA LEU A 508 -17.07 52.79 -12.17
C LEU A 508 -16.86 54.24 -12.60
N GLN A 509 -17.28 54.61 -13.81
CA GLN A 509 -17.33 56.02 -14.22
C GLN A 509 -18.34 56.78 -13.35
N HIS A 510 -19.47 56.13 -13.05
CA HIS A 510 -20.51 56.63 -12.16
C HIS A 510 -20.78 55.59 -11.05
N GLY A 511 -20.20 55.82 -9.87
CA GLY A 511 -20.42 54.98 -8.68
C GLY A 511 -19.40 53.85 -8.51
N GLN A 512 -19.76 52.84 -7.71
CA GLN A 512 -18.91 51.69 -7.40
C GLN A 512 -19.74 50.41 -7.29
N LEU A 513 -19.21 49.29 -7.81
CA LEU A 513 -19.80 47.96 -7.70
C LEU A 513 -19.06 47.12 -6.65
N PHE A 514 -19.78 46.54 -5.70
CA PHE A 514 -19.24 45.61 -4.70
C PHE A 514 -19.53 44.17 -5.10
N TYR A 515 -18.51 43.31 -5.01
CA TYR A 515 -18.62 41.92 -5.40
C TYR A 515 -17.85 40.99 -4.47
N LYS A 516 -18.22 39.71 -4.52
CA LYS A 516 -17.49 38.61 -3.88
C LYS A 516 -17.24 37.52 -4.91
N VAL A 517 -16.03 36.97 -4.93
CA VAL A 517 -15.68 35.78 -5.74
C VAL A 517 -15.14 34.69 -4.84
N GLU A 518 -15.60 33.47 -5.08
CA GLU A 518 -15.10 32.25 -4.43
C GLU A 518 -14.60 31.30 -5.52
N VAL A 519 -13.28 31.09 -5.55
CA VAL A 519 -12.63 30.12 -6.45
C VAL A 519 -12.10 28.96 -5.60
N GLN A 520 -12.80 27.84 -5.63
CA GLN A 520 -12.45 26.63 -4.89
C GLN A 520 -11.73 25.64 -5.82
N CYS A 521 -10.40 25.50 -5.66
CA CYS A 521 -9.65 24.50 -6.41
C CYS A 521 -10.19 23.08 -6.18
N ALA A 522 -10.13 22.25 -7.22
CA ALA A 522 -10.44 20.83 -7.10
C ALA A 522 -9.53 20.15 -6.06
N PRO A 523 -9.94 19.01 -5.49
CA PRO A 523 -9.10 18.27 -4.55
C PRO A 523 -7.68 18.06 -5.07
N SER A 524 -6.69 18.18 -4.19
CA SER A 524 -5.26 18.06 -4.53
C SER A 524 -4.66 19.14 -5.45
N LEU A 525 -5.38 20.26 -5.69
CA LEU A 525 -4.85 21.44 -6.38
C LEU A 525 -4.71 22.65 -5.45
N THR A 526 -3.75 23.52 -5.76
CA THR A 526 -3.50 24.80 -5.09
C THR A 526 -2.79 25.80 -6.02
N GLY A 527 -2.32 26.92 -5.47
CA GLY A 527 -1.77 28.03 -6.24
C GLY A 527 -2.87 28.93 -6.81
N LYS A 528 -2.48 30.13 -7.26
CA LYS A 528 -3.42 31.18 -7.69
C LYS A 528 -4.39 30.72 -8.78
N SER A 529 -3.91 29.88 -9.70
CA SER A 529 -4.68 29.35 -10.83
C SER A 529 -5.01 27.85 -10.67
N CYS A 530 -4.93 27.31 -9.45
CA CYS A 530 -5.20 25.89 -9.16
C CYS A 530 -4.37 24.91 -10.02
N THR A 531 -3.14 25.26 -10.39
CA THR A 531 -2.27 24.43 -11.24
C THR A 531 -1.20 23.66 -10.46
N GLU A 532 -0.98 24.03 -9.21
CA GLU A 532 0.03 23.43 -8.35
C GLU A 532 -0.53 22.21 -7.61
N TYR A 533 0.29 21.18 -7.43
CA TYR A 533 -0.11 20.00 -6.66
C TYR A 533 -0.15 20.29 -5.16
N LYS A 534 -1.20 19.82 -4.48
CA LYS A 534 -1.35 19.90 -3.03
C LYS A 534 -1.56 18.50 -2.44
N PRO A 535 -0.66 18.02 -1.56
CA PRO A 535 -0.88 16.78 -0.82
C PRO A 535 -2.17 16.81 0.00
N THR A 536 -2.80 15.66 0.17
CA THR A 536 -4.05 15.49 0.92
C THR A 536 -3.84 14.67 2.20
N PRO A 537 -3.09 15.17 3.20
CA PRO A 537 -2.83 14.43 4.43
C PRO A 537 -4.12 14.15 5.20
N ILE A 538 -4.08 13.12 6.04
CA ILE A 538 -5.20 12.86 6.96
C ILE A 538 -5.36 14.02 7.96
N ASN A 539 -6.58 14.16 8.50
CA ASN A 539 -6.89 15.20 9.48
C ASN A 539 -5.85 15.15 10.64
N PRO A 540 -5.20 16.27 10.99
CA PRO A 540 -4.19 16.31 12.06
C PRO A 540 -4.67 15.71 13.39
N SER A 541 -5.95 15.86 13.71
CA SER A 541 -6.56 15.29 14.92
C SER A 541 -6.63 13.76 14.89
N LEU A 542 -6.80 13.17 13.71
CA LEU A 542 -6.82 11.71 13.51
C LEU A 542 -5.42 11.14 13.34
N LYS A 543 -4.43 11.96 12.94
CA LYS A 543 -3.05 11.52 12.66
C LYS A 543 -2.37 10.81 13.83
N LYS A 544 -2.74 11.15 15.07
CA LYS A 544 -2.21 10.50 16.28
C LYS A 544 -2.92 9.19 16.64
N LEU A 545 -4.15 9.00 16.17
CA LEU A 545 -4.99 7.85 16.50
C LEU A 545 -4.87 6.73 15.45
N TYR A 546 -4.51 7.08 14.23
CA TYR A 546 -4.44 6.17 13.10
C TYR A 546 -3.00 5.84 12.71
N VAL A 547 -2.79 4.58 12.30
CA VAL A 547 -1.51 4.08 11.77
C VAL A 547 -1.41 4.32 10.27
N SER A 548 -2.55 4.31 9.57
CA SER A 548 -2.66 4.61 8.13
C SER A 548 -3.81 5.58 7.86
N ARG A 549 -4.18 5.81 6.59
CA ARG A 549 -5.43 6.52 6.28
C ARG A 549 -6.70 5.80 6.76
N ASN A 550 -6.67 4.47 6.80
CA ASN A 550 -7.86 3.65 6.97
C ASN A 550 -7.79 2.69 8.15
N ALA A 551 -6.69 2.66 8.89
CA ALA A 551 -6.48 1.72 9.97
C ALA A 551 -5.96 2.39 11.25
N HIS A 552 -6.44 1.90 12.39
CA HIS A 552 -5.99 2.28 13.72
C HIS A 552 -5.78 1.02 14.58
N PRO A 553 -5.07 1.10 15.72
CA PRO A 553 -4.95 -0.04 16.63
C PRO A 553 -6.33 -0.52 17.09
N ILE A 554 -6.50 -1.83 17.33
CA ILE A 554 -7.78 -2.36 17.82
C ILE A 554 -8.14 -1.66 19.14
N PRO A 555 -9.35 -1.08 19.26
CA PRO A 555 -9.75 -0.35 20.46
C PRO A 555 -9.63 -1.19 21.74
N PRO A 556 -9.18 -0.61 22.87
CA PRO A 556 -9.04 -1.33 24.14
C PRO A 556 -10.33 -2.00 24.63
N ALA A 557 -11.49 -1.41 24.33
CA ALA A 557 -12.79 -2.00 24.67
C ALA A 557 -13.09 -3.29 23.89
N ILE A 558 -12.64 -3.38 22.63
CA ILE A 558 -12.77 -4.59 21.81
C ILE A 558 -11.78 -5.64 22.31
N LEU A 559 -10.52 -5.26 22.53
CA LEU A 559 -9.51 -6.14 23.13
C LEU A 559 -9.98 -6.73 24.47
N SER A 560 -10.58 -5.90 25.35
CA SER A 560 -11.13 -6.36 26.63
C SER A 560 -12.23 -7.41 26.46
N LYS A 561 -13.14 -7.22 25.49
CA LYS A 561 -14.20 -8.20 25.18
C LYS A 561 -13.63 -9.53 24.69
N MET A 562 -12.42 -9.52 24.13
CA MET A 562 -11.69 -10.71 23.69
C MET A 562 -10.82 -11.34 24.80
N GLY A 563 -10.90 -10.82 26.03
CA GLY A 563 -10.11 -11.32 27.15
C GLY A 563 -8.69 -10.77 27.24
N VAL A 564 -8.28 -9.88 26.32
CA VAL A 564 -6.95 -9.29 26.29
C VAL A 564 -6.74 -8.38 27.50
N PHE A 565 -5.58 -8.53 28.14
CA PHE A 565 -5.20 -7.73 29.30
C PHE A 565 -4.79 -6.31 28.86
N VAL A 566 -5.74 -5.38 28.90
CA VAL A 566 -5.48 -3.96 28.63
C VAL A 566 -5.25 -3.17 29.92
N ASP A 567 -4.32 -2.22 29.89
CA ASP A 567 -4.05 -1.36 31.05
C ASP A 567 -5.21 -0.38 31.28
N LYS A 568 -5.83 -0.43 32.47
CA LYS A 568 -6.96 0.42 32.86
C LYS A 568 -6.66 1.93 32.81
N SER A 569 -5.39 2.34 32.89
CA SER A 569 -4.99 3.76 32.77
C SER A 569 -5.24 4.36 31.39
N SER A 570 -5.36 3.53 30.35
CA SER A 570 -5.69 3.96 28.98
C SER A 570 -7.20 4.10 28.73
N SER A 571 -8.04 3.52 29.60
CA SER A 571 -9.49 3.41 29.41
C SER A 571 -10.28 4.67 29.80
N TRP A 572 -9.63 5.73 30.31
CA TRP A 572 -10.28 6.93 30.85
C TRP A 572 -9.93 8.25 30.11
N LYS A 573 -9.57 8.18 28.83
CA LYS A 573 -9.55 9.36 27.92
C LYS A 573 -10.45 9.21 26.70
N ASN A 574 -11.54 8.45 26.82
CA ASN A 574 -12.71 8.66 25.97
C ASN A 574 -13.38 9.95 26.45
N GLN A 575 -12.97 11.09 25.90
CA GLN A 575 -13.83 12.27 25.92
C GLN A 575 -15.15 11.86 25.29
N SER A 576 -16.20 11.92 26.10
CA SER A 576 -17.58 11.84 25.71
C SER A 576 -17.85 12.85 24.58
N PHE A 577 -17.88 12.38 23.34
CA PHE A 577 -18.62 13.09 22.30
C PHE A 577 -20.11 12.92 22.61
N ALA A 578 -20.59 13.78 23.51
CA ALA A 578 -22.00 14.06 23.64
C ALA A 578 -22.49 14.51 22.26
N ARG A 579 -23.36 13.70 21.68
CA ARG A 579 -24.12 13.96 20.47
C ARG A 579 -24.97 15.22 20.72
N LYS A 580 -24.45 16.41 20.43
CA LYS A 580 -25.26 17.62 20.38
C LYS A 580 -26.14 17.52 19.14
N SER A 581 -27.40 17.12 19.34
CA SER A 581 -28.45 17.34 18.36
C SER A 581 -28.64 18.84 18.19
N PHE A 582 -28.32 19.36 17.01
CA PHE A 582 -28.80 20.68 16.60
C PHE A 582 -30.26 20.54 16.20
N THR A 583 -31.16 20.86 17.13
CA THR A 583 -32.55 21.20 16.80
C THR A 583 -32.56 22.60 16.21
N TYR A 584 -32.89 22.71 14.94
CA TYR A 584 -33.27 23.98 14.32
C TYR A 584 -34.58 24.44 14.94
N GLY A 585 -34.53 25.54 15.70
CA GLY A 585 -35.71 26.27 16.13
C GLY A 585 -36.08 27.27 15.04
N ILE A 586 -37.27 27.09 14.46
CA ILE A 586 -37.96 28.10 13.66
C ILE A 586 -38.40 29.21 14.61
N LYS A 587 -37.94 30.43 14.37
CA LYS A 587 -38.69 31.67 14.55
C LYS A 587 -38.20 32.70 13.54
#